data_AF-A0A183LG13-F1
#
_entry.id   AF-A0A183LG13-F1
#
_cell.length_a   1.000
_cell.length_b   1.000
_cell.length_c   1.000
_cell.angle_alpha   90.00
_cell.angle_beta   90.00
_cell.angle_gamma   90.00
#
_symmetry.space_group_name_H-M   'P 1'
#
loop_
_entity.id
_entity.type
_entity.pdbx_description
1 polymer ?
#
loop_
_entity_poly.entity_id
_entity_poly.type
_entity_poly.pdbx_seq_one_letter_code
_entity_poly.pdbx_strand_id
1 'polypeptide(L)'
;MLSEQAQNAPIGWESHGPRIIKASFKTKKEGISMNIIQCYAPTNDYNEDAKDQFYDRLKSIVEKCPRKDLTILMGDLNGMDNTGYEDITG
;
A
#
# COMPACT_ATOMS: atom_id res chain seq x y z
N MET A 1 10.32 -15.96 18.30
CA MET A 1 10.53 -16.55 16.96
C MET A 1 9.18 -16.57 16.24
N LEU A 2 9.12 -16.23 14.94
CA LEU A 2 7.87 -16.33 14.16
C LEU A 2 7.45 -17.80 13.98
N SER A 3 6.15 -18.07 13.90
CA SER A 3 5.65 -19.42 13.57
C SER A 3 6.01 -19.79 12.12
N GLU A 4 6.09 -21.08 11.82
CA GLU A 4 6.33 -21.57 10.45
C GLU A 4 5.30 -21.02 9.45
N GLN A 5 4.03 -20.91 9.89
CA GLN A 5 2.97 -20.29 9.10
C GLN A 5 3.25 -18.82 8.79
N ALA A 6 3.72 -18.05 9.78
CA ALA A 6 4.06 -16.64 9.59
C ALA A 6 5.30 -16.45 8.70
N GLN A 7 6.28 -17.36 8.77
CA GLN A 7 7.47 -17.33 7.92
C GLN A 7 7.16 -17.63 6.45
N ASN A 8 6.16 -18.49 6.19
CA ASN A 8 5.76 -18.89 4.84
C ASN A 8 4.65 -17.99 4.23
N ALA A 9 4.16 -17.02 4.99
CA ALA A 9 3.11 -16.10 4.57
C ALA A 9 3.57 -15.06 3.53
N PRO A 10 4.76 -14.42 3.63
CA PRO A 10 5.20 -13.44 2.63
C PRO A 10 5.33 -14.08 1.25
N ILE A 11 4.73 -13.44 0.24
CA ILE A 11 4.86 -13.81 -1.17
C ILE A 11 6.03 -13.04 -1.79
N GLY A 12 6.12 -11.76 -1.45
CA GLY A 12 7.16 -10.87 -1.96
C GLY A 12 6.89 -9.42 -1.57
N TRP A 13 7.84 -8.55 -1.85
CA TRP A 13 7.70 -7.12 -1.68
C TRP A 13 8.36 -6.38 -2.85
N GLU A 14 7.87 -5.18 -3.11
CA GLU A 14 8.40 -4.29 -4.14
C GLU A 14 8.45 -2.86 -3.60
N SER A 15 9.56 -2.17 -3.87
CA SER A 15 9.69 -0.74 -3.59
C SER A 15 9.25 0.05 -4.81
N HIS A 16 8.44 1.08 -4.57
CA HIS A 16 8.00 2.03 -5.57
C HIS A 16 8.58 3.41 -5.26
N GLY A 17 9.91 3.45 -5.15
CA GLY A 17 10.66 4.62 -4.73
C GLY A 17 10.89 4.67 -3.21
N PRO A 18 11.49 5.76 -2.70
CA PRO A 18 11.93 5.82 -1.31
C PRO A 18 10.78 5.89 -0.29
N ARG A 19 9.58 6.23 -0.74
CA ARG A 19 8.44 6.56 0.12
C ARG A 19 7.25 5.60 0.00
N ILE A 20 7.33 4.57 -0.86
CA ILE A 20 6.25 3.59 -1.04
C ILE A 20 6.85 2.20 -1.11
N ILE A 21 6.36 1.30 -0.27
CA ILE A 21 6.63 -0.14 -0.34
C ILE A 21 5.31 -0.89 -0.39
N LYS A 22 5.24 -1.92 -1.22
CA LYS A 22 4.15 -2.89 -1.22
C LYS A 22 4.70 -4.25 -0.84
N ALA A 23 4.03 -4.91 0.08
CA ALA A 23 4.30 -6.30 0.44
C ALA A 23 3.04 -7.13 0.25
N SER A 24 3.20 -8.33 -0.30
CA SER A 24 2.11 -9.27 -0.54
C SER A 24 2.27 -10.49 0.36
N PHE A 25 1.17 -10.97 0.91
CA PHE A 25 1.11 -12.07 1.86
C PHE A 25 0.02 -13.07 1.45
N LYS A 26 0.25 -14.35 1.71
CA LYS A 26 -0.75 -15.40 1.60
C LYS A 26 -1.78 -15.22 2.71
N THR A 27 -3.05 -15.31 2.35
CA THR A 27 -4.12 -15.40 3.34
C THR A 27 -4.48 -16.88 3.58
N LYS A 28 -5.30 -17.14 4.61
CA LYS A 28 -5.88 -18.49 4.81
C LYS A 28 -6.86 -18.88 3.72
N LYS A 29 -7.40 -17.93 2.95
CA LYS A 29 -8.35 -18.19 1.88
C LYS A 29 -7.57 -18.37 0.58
N GLU A 30 -7.66 -19.57 0.03
CA GLU A 30 -6.95 -19.93 -1.21
C GLU A 30 -7.36 -19.00 -2.36
N GLY A 31 -6.37 -18.62 -3.18
CA GLY A 31 -6.57 -17.72 -4.31
C GLY A 31 -6.77 -16.24 -3.96
N ILE A 32 -6.78 -15.87 -2.66
CA ILE A 32 -6.80 -14.49 -2.17
C ILE A 32 -5.48 -14.16 -1.48
N SER A 33 -4.82 -13.10 -1.97
CA SER A 33 -3.66 -12.52 -1.30
C SER A 33 -4.05 -11.27 -0.50
N MET A 34 -3.17 -10.89 0.44
CA MET A 34 -3.25 -9.61 1.14
C MET A 34 -2.07 -8.75 0.68
N ASN A 35 -2.36 -7.54 0.21
CA ASN A 35 -1.37 -6.53 -0.13
C ASN A 35 -1.38 -5.46 0.96
N ILE A 36 -0.21 -5.15 1.50
CA ILE A 36 0.00 -4.01 2.39
C ILE A 36 0.82 -3.01 1.61
N ILE A 37 0.26 -1.83 1.39
CA ILE A 37 0.95 -0.70 0.79
C ILE A 37 1.24 0.27 1.92
N GLN A 38 2.51 0.38 2.30
CA GLN A 38 2.96 1.38 3.25
C GLN A 38 3.56 2.55 2.50
N CYS A 39 3.11 3.75 2.85
CA CYS A 39 3.63 4.97 2.26
C CYS A 39 3.96 6.06 3.30
N TYR A 40 4.85 6.97 2.90
CA TYR A 40 5.23 8.15 3.66
C TYR A 40 5.07 9.40 2.79
N ALA A 41 3.93 10.07 2.95
CA ALA A 41 3.51 11.20 2.15
C ALA A 41 4.57 12.34 2.17
N PRO A 42 4.73 13.07 1.06
CA PRO A 42 5.51 14.32 1.06
C PRO A 42 4.97 15.31 2.09
N THR A 43 5.84 16.10 2.71
CA THR A 43 5.41 17.17 3.61
C THR A 43 4.78 18.33 2.83
N ASN A 44 4.03 19.21 3.51
CA ASN A 44 3.38 20.36 2.86
C ASN A 44 4.35 21.29 2.11
N ASP A 45 5.62 21.33 2.52
CA ASP A 45 6.66 22.16 1.91
C ASP A 45 7.22 21.59 0.59
N TYR A 46 6.79 20.40 0.17
CA TYR A 46 7.14 19.86 -1.14
C TYR A 46 6.47 20.65 -2.28
N ASN A 47 7.13 20.70 -3.44
CA ASN A 47 6.52 21.21 -4.66
C ASN A 47 5.23 20.43 -4.99
N GLU A 48 4.18 21.14 -5.42
CA GLU A 48 2.88 20.53 -5.76
C GLU A 48 3.01 19.46 -6.84
N ASP A 49 3.79 19.69 -7.91
CA ASP A 49 4.00 18.66 -8.94
C ASP A 49 4.62 17.37 -8.39
N ALA A 50 5.47 17.48 -7.36
CA ALA A 50 6.09 16.32 -6.73
C ALA A 50 5.10 15.57 -5.82
N LYS A 51 4.13 16.29 -5.22
CA LYS A 51 3.01 15.68 -4.49
C LYS A 51 2.07 14.95 -5.46
N ASP A 52 1.70 15.60 -6.56
CA ASP A 52 0.82 15.00 -7.58
C ASP A 52 1.44 13.72 -8.15
N GLN A 53 2.72 13.76 -8.55
CA GLN A 53 3.43 12.57 -9.02
C GLN A 53 3.47 11.44 -7.98
N PHE A 54 3.56 11.78 -6.68
CA PHE A 54 3.51 10.78 -5.62
C PHE A 54 2.13 10.13 -5.53
N TYR A 55 1.05 10.92 -5.54
CA TYR A 55 -0.32 10.41 -5.44
C TYR A 55 -0.76 9.65 -6.71
N ASP A 56 -0.36 10.09 -7.89
CA ASP A 56 -0.59 9.37 -9.15
C ASP A 56 0.10 8.01 -9.14
N ARG A 57 1.35 7.97 -8.65
CA ARG A 57 2.09 6.72 -8.49
C ARG A 57 1.41 5.80 -7.49
N LEU A 58 1.00 6.32 -6.34
CA LEU A 58 0.30 5.55 -5.31
C LEU A 58 -1.01 4.95 -5.86
N LYS A 59 -1.82 5.77 -6.54
CA LYS A 59 -3.05 5.33 -7.21
C LYS A 59 -2.79 4.22 -8.21
N SER A 60 -1.76 4.36 -9.06
CA SER A 60 -1.38 3.31 -10.01
C SER A 60 -1.02 1.98 -9.34
N ILE A 61 -0.39 2.00 -8.15
CA ILE A 61 -0.05 0.79 -7.40
C ILE A 61 -1.32 0.14 -6.86
N VAL A 62 -2.23 0.92 -6.29
CA VAL A 62 -3.53 0.43 -5.77
C VAL A 62 -4.37 -0.17 -6.89
N GLU A 63 -4.46 0.49 -8.05
CA GLU A 63 -5.22 0.02 -9.21
C GLU A 63 -4.66 -1.27 -9.83
N LYS A 64 -3.35 -1.52 -9.68
CA LYS A 64 -2.70 -2.77 -10.12
C LYS A 64 -2.95 -3.93 -9.17
N CYS A 65 -3.42 -3.69 -7.93
CA CYS A 65 -3.79 -4.77 -7.03
C CYS A 65 -5.09 -5.45 -7.52
N PRO A 66 -5.13 -6.80 -7.62
CA PRO A 66 -6.34 -7.49 -8.03
C PRO A 66 -7.51 -7.20 -7.07
N ARG A 67 -8.69 -6.84 -7.59
CA ARG A 67 -9.88 -6.53 -6.76
C ARG A 67 -10.35 -7.67 -5.85
N LYS A 68 -9.99 -8.91 -6.18
CA LYS A 68 -10.29 -10.10 -5.35
C LYS A 68 -9.39 -10.19 -4.11
N ASP A 69 -8.25 -9.52 -4.14
CA ASP A 69 -7.25 -9.54 -3.08
C ASP A 69 -7.54 -8.41 -2.10
N LEU A 70 -7.23 -8.65 -0.82
CA LEU A 70 -7.35 -7.62 0.20
C LEU A 70 -6.20 -6.64 0.02
N THR A 71 -6.49 -5.34 -0.06
CA THR A 71 -5.45 -4.30 -0.11
C THR A 71 -5.65 -3.35 1.06
N ILE A 72 -4.63 -3.21 1.89
CA ILE A 72 -4.57 -2.26 3.00
C ILE A 72 -3.56 -1.19 2.63
N LEU A 73 -4.02 0.06 2.54
CA LEU A 73 -3.16 1.23 2.42
C LEU A 73 -2.93 1.80 3.81
N MET A 74 -1.67 1.94 4.22
CA MET A 74 -1.32 2.44 5.54
C MET A 74 -0.07 3.31 5.50
N GLY A 75 0.21 4.00 6.61
CA GLY A 75 1.38 4.84 6.79
C GLY A 75 1.03 6.29 7.08
N ASP A 76 1.97 7.18 6.78
CA ASP A 76 1.76 8.61 6.98
C ASP A 76 1.17 9.21 5.71
N LEU A 77 -0.12 9.51 5.74
CA LEU A 77 -0.89 10.05 4.60
C LEU A 77 -1.10 11.57 4.71
N ASN A 78 -0.19 12.30 5.37
CA ASN A 78 -0.27 13.76 5.54
C ASN A 78 -0.77 14.47 4.26
N GLY A 79 -1.92 15.13 4.36
CA GLY A 79 -2.49 15.99 3.31
C GLY A 79 -3.38 15.30 2.28
N MET A 80 -3.69 14.01 2.42
CA MET A 80 -4.62 13.35 1.50
C MET A 80 -6.08 13.70 1.84
N ASP A 81 -6.83 14.27 0.88
CA ASP A 81 -8.29 14.32 0.96
C ASP A 81 -8.82 12.88 0.84
N ASN A 82 -9.37 12.35 1.93
CA ASN A 82 -9.80 10.94 2.03
C ASN A 82 -11.14 10.66 1.34
N THR A 83 -11.72 11.64 0.64
CA THR A 83 -13.00 11.50 -0.05
C THR A 83 -12.95 10.32 -1.05
N GLY A 84 -13.74 9.26 -0.77
CA GLY A 84 -13.82 8.05 -1.62
C GLY A 84 -12.83 6.92 -1.31
N TYR A 85 -11.96 7.06 -0.30
CA TYR A 85 -11.09 5.98 0.22
C TYR A 85 -11.46 5.56 1.64
N GLU A 86 -12.65 5.96 2.10
CA GLU A 86 -13.14 5.76 3.48
C GLU A 86 -13.16 4.29 3.93
N ASP A 87 -13.35 3.35 3.00
CA ASP A 87 -13.35 1.90 3.28
C ASP A 87 -11.93 1.30 3.41
N ILE A 88 -10.87 2.07 3.12
CA ILE A 88 -9.49 1.61 3.00
C ILE A 88 -8.58 2.28 4.04
N THR A 89 -8.94 3.48 4.51
CA THR A 89 -8.20 4.21 5.54
C THR A 89 -8.72 3.89 6.95
N GLY A 90 -7.88 3.23 7.76
CA GLY A 90 -8.12 2.97 9.18
C GLY A 90 -6.83 3.03 9.98
#